data_AF-A0A950F696-F1
#
_entry.id   AF-A0A950F696-F1
#
_cell.length_a   1.000
_cell.length_b   1.000
_cell.length_c   1.000
_cell.angle_alpha   90.00
_cell.angle_beta   90.00
_cell.angle_gamma   90.00
#
_symmetry.space_group_name_H-M   'P 1'
#
loop_
_entity.id
_entity.type
_entity.pdbx_description
1 polymer ?
#
loop_
_entity_poly.entity_id
_entity_poly.type
_entity_poly.pdbx_seq_one_letter_code
_entity_poly.pdbx_strand_id
1 'polypeptide(L)'
;KGALLPRGAAATPGLFAPEDISARLPGADELAAAQRIVAALPFGELLYGRVDLIRDESGAPRLLELEITEPSMYFGHAPGSAAGLAGALLKRLAAG
;
A
#
# COMPACT_ATOMS: atom_id res chain seq x y z
N LYS A 1 3.18 -2.12 -4.75
CA LYS A 1 3.11 -1.89 -6.22
C LYS A 1 4.46 -1.36 -6.71
N GLY A 2 4.90 -1.71 -7.92
CA GLY A 2 6.14 -1.19 -8.50
C GLY A 2 5.96 0.21 -9.10
N ALA A 3 7.06 0.91 -9.39
CA ALA A 3 7.00 2.19 -10.11
C ALA A 3 6.46 1.95 -11.52
N LEU A 4 5.40 2.67 -11.89
CA LEU A 4 4.72 2.49 -13.17
C LEU A 4 5.51 3.07 -14.36
N LEU A 5 6.28 4.12 -14.11
CA LEU A 5 7.03 4.86 -15.13
C LEU A 5 8.52 4.83 -14.79
N PRO A 6 9.34 4.06 -15.51
CA PRO A 6 10.79 4.12 -15.37
C PRO A 6 11.33 5.44 -15.92
N ARG A 7 12.35 6.00 -15.25
CA ARG A 7 13.00 7.24 -15.70
C ARG A 7 13.61 7.03 -17.09
N GLY A 8 13.23 7.89 -18.04
CA GLY A 8 13.74 7.84 -19.41
C GLY A 8 13.10 6.76 -20.31
N ALA A 9 12.09 6.04 -19.83
CA ALA A 9 11.33 5.12 -20.68
C ALA A 9 10.46 5.88 -21.69
N ALA A 10 10.23 5.26 -22.84
CA ALA A 10 9.24 5.73 -23.81
C ALA A 10 7.82 5.63 -23.22
N ALA A 11 6.89 6.41 -23.76
CA ALA A 11 5.48 6.31 -23.41
C ALA A 11 4.94 4.89 -23.70
N THR A 12 4.02 4.41 -22.86
CA THR A 12 3.30 3.17 -23.12
C THR A 12 2.43 3.31 -24.39
N PRO A 13 2.41 2.31 -25.28
CA PRO A 13 1.58 2.34 -26.49
C PRO A 13 0.09 2.09 -26.20
N GLY A 14 -0.25 1.60 -25.00
CA GLY A 14 -1.62 1.33 -24.58
C GLY A 14 -2.24 2.47 -23.76
N LEU A 15 -3.55 2.40 -23.56
CA LEU A 15 -4.28 3.35 -22.71
C LEU A 15 -3.77 3.34 -21.25
N PHE A 16 -3.22 2.20 -20.80
CA PHE A 16 -2.67 2.01 -19.47
C PHE A 16 -1.26 1.43 -19.55
N ALA A 17 -0.40 1.83 -18.62
CA ALA A 17 0.87 1.14 -18.38
C ALA A 17 0.59 -0.14 -17.56
N PRO A 18 1.22 -1.28 -17.88
CA PRO A 18 1.06 -2.49 -17.10
C PRO A 18 1.68 -2.32 -15.71
N GLU A 19 0.96 -2.74 -14.68
CA GLU A 19 1.47 -2.75 -13.31
C GLU A 19 2.35 -3.98 -13.06
N ASP A 20 3.49 -3.78 -12.39
CA ASP A 20 4.27 -4.86 -11.80
C ASP A 20 3.96 -4.98 -10.30
N ILE A 21 3.15 -6.00 -9.98
CA ILE A 21 2.80 -6.35 -8.61
C ILE A 21 3.57 -7.62 -8.23
N SER A 22 4.39 -7.48 -7.20
CA SER A 22 5.23 -8.53 -6.64
C SER A 22 5.34 -8.36 -5.14
N ALA A 23 5.46 -9.49 -4.44
CA ALA A 23 5.62 -9.53 -2.99
C ALA A 23 6.92 -8.83 -2.58
N ARG A 24 6.85 -7.98 -1.56
CA ARG A 24 7.98 -7.22 -1.02
C ARG A 24 7.89 -7.16 0.49
N LEU A 25 9.04 -7.25 1.16
CA LEU A 25 9.16 -6.90 2.58
C LEU A 25 9.54 -5.42 2.66
N PRO A 26 8.79 -4.57 3.37
CA PRO A 26 9.13 -3.17 3.50
C PRO A 26 10.41 -3.02 4.32
N GLY A 27 11.22 -2.02 3.97
CA GLY A 27 12.32 -1.56 4.81
C GLY A 27 11.80 -1.01 6.15
N ALA A 28 12.67 -0.94 7.15
CA ALA A 28 12.31 -0.38 8.46
C ALA A 28 11.91 1.11 8.35
N ASP A 29 12.56 1.85 7.45
CA ASP A 29 12.27 3.25 7.15
C ASP A 29 10.91 3.44 6.46
N GLU A 30 10.57 2.56 5.52
CA GLU A 30 9.27 2.49 4.84
C GLU A 30 8.15 2.18 5.82
N LEU A 31 8.33 1.16 6.67
CA LEU A 31 7.33 0.80 7.69
C LEU A 31 7.10 1.95 8.69
N ALA A 32 8.18 2.58 9.16
CA ALA A 32 8.08 3.72 10.06
C ALA A 32 7.40 4.93 9.40
N ALA A 33 7.64 5.18 8.10
CA ALA A 33 6.95 6.20 7.35
C ALA A 33 5.44 5.89 7.24
N ALA A 34 5.08 4.66 6.88
CA ALA A 34 3.69 4.22 6.78
C ALA A 34 2.94 4.38 8.11
N GLN A 35 3.56 4.02 9.23
CA GLN A 35 2.98 4.21 10.57
C GLN A 35 2.74 5.69 10.89
N ARG A 36 3.70 6.58 10.58
CA ARG A 36 3.51 8.03 10.78
C ARG A 36 2.39 8.58 9.92
N ILE A 37 2.26 8.12 8.69
CA ILE A 37 1.19 8.53 7.75
C ILE A 37 -0.18 8.13 8.32
N VAL A 38 -0.34 6.87 8.75
CA VAL A 38 -1.60 6.38 9.33
C VAL A 38 -1.93 7.11 10.63
N ALA A 39 -0.95 7.35 11.50
CA ALA A 39 -1.15 8.05 12.77
C ALA A 39 -1.53 9.53 12.61
N ALA A 40 -1.22 10.14 11.47
CA ALA A 40 -1.57 11.53 11.18
C ALA A 40 -3.03 11.70 10.69
N LEU A 41 -3.73 10.61 10.41
CA LEU A 41 -5.11 10.67 9.92
C LEU A 41 -6.07 11.08 11.05
N PRO A 42 -7.10 11.91 10.77
CA PRO A 42 -8.08 12.34 11.75
C PRO A 42 -9.16 11.27 12.02
N PHE A 43 -8.79 9.99 11.87
CA PHE A 43 -9.67 8.85 12.03
C PHE A 43 -9.20 7.98 13.19
N GLY A 44 -10.10 7.18 13.75
CA GLY A 44 -9.71 6.11 14.69
C GLY A 44 -8.95 4.98 14.00
N GLU A 45 -8.82 3.84 14.68
CA GLU A 45 -8.15 2.67 14.13
C GLU A 45 -8.78 2.21 12.81
N LEU A 46 -8.01 2.34 11.72
CA LEU A 46 -8.39 1.85 10.41
C LEU A 46 -8.42 0.32 10.41
N LEU A 47 -9.47 -0.25 9.81
CA LEU A 47 -9.56 -1.69 9.62
C LEU A 47 -8.55 -2.19 8.57
N TYR A 48 -8.33 -1.39 7.53
CA TYR A 48 -7.39 -1.63 6.46
C TYR A 48 -6.97 -0.31 5.82
N GLY A 49 -5.87 -0.36 5.07
CA GLY A 49 -5.40 0.73 4.22
C GLY A 49 -4.14 0.28 3.48
N ARG A 50 -3.88 0.89 2.31
CA ARG A 50 -2.63 0.68 1.57
C ARG A 50 -1.84 1.98 1.55
N VAL A 51 -0.57 1.90 1.92
CA VAL A 51 0.39 3.01 1.85
C VAL A 51 1.40 2.66 0.77
N ASP A 52 1.34 3.35 -0.35
CA ASP A 52 2.34 3.22 -1.40
C ASP A 52 3.41 4.31 -1.23
N LEU A 53 4.67 3.88 -1.22
CA LEU A 53 5.83 4.73 -1.00
C LEU A 53 6.73 4.75 -2.23
N ILE A 54 7.41 5.87 -2.43
CA ILE A 54 8.47 6.04 -3.41
C ILE A 54 9.69 6.67 -2.74
N ARG A 55 10.90 6.34 -3.22
CA ARG A 55 12.13 6.96 -2.71
C ARG A 55 12.40 8.27 -3.45
N ASP A 56 12.73 9.32 -2.71
CA ASP A 56 13.25 10.56 -3.30
C ASP A 56 14.73 10.45 -3.68
N GLU A 57 15.31 11.55 -4.16
CA GLU A 57 16.72 11.61 -4.61
C GLU A 57 17.73 11.27 -3.50
N SER A 58 17.35 11.46 -2.23
CA SER A 58 18.18 11.08 -1.08
C SER A 58 17.98 9.62 -0.66
N GLY A 59 17.07 8.90 -1.31
CA GLY A 59 16.67 7.55 -0.96
C GLY A 59 15.62 7.48 0.16
N ALA A 60 15.13 8.62 0.67
CA ALA A 60 14.17 8.65 1.76
C ALA A 60 12.75 8.26 1.26
N PRO A 61 11.97 7.49 2.04
CA PRO A 61 10.62 7.10 1.66
C PRO A 61 9.66 8.30 1.72
N ARG A 62 8.92 8.51 0.65
CA ARG A 62 7.89 9.54 0.48
C ARG A 62 6.55 8.88 0.17
N LEU A 63 5.47 9.44 0.70
CA LEU A 63 4.12 9.02 0.37
C LEU A 63 3.85 9.28 -1.13
N LEU A 64 3.49 8.23 -1.85
CA LEU A 64 3.02 8.30 -3.23
C LEU A 64 1.49 8.30 -3.28
N GLU A 65 0.87 7.35 -2.59
CA GLU A 65 -0.58 7.16 -2.58
C GLU A 65 -1.04 6.54 -1.25
N LEU A 66 -2.21 6.95 -0.78
CA LEU A 66 -2.87 6.41 0.40
C LEU A 66 -4.32 6.04 0.02
N GLU A 67 -4.62 4.73 0.02
CA GLU A 67 -5.96 4.21 -0.21
C GLU A 67 -6.54 3.63 1.08
N ILE A 68 -7.64 4.21 1.55
CA ILE A 68 -8.33 3.77 2.79
C ILE A 68 -9.81 3.44 2.56
N THR A 69 -10.29 3.54 1.33
CA THR A 69 -11.70 3.30 0.98
C THR A 69 -11.86 2.03 0.16
N GLU A 70 -11.11 1.89 -0.95
CA GLU A 70 -11.28 0.80 -1.91
C GLU A 70 -9.95 0.20 -2.41
N PRO A 71 -8.93 0.01 -1.54
CA PRO A 71 -7.61 -0.41 -1.98
C PRO A 71 -7.63 -1.75 -2.71
N SER A 72 -6.87 -1.83 -3.80
CA SER A 72 -6.40 -3.13 -4.29
C SER A 72 -5.50 -3.77 -3.23
N MET A 73 -5.98 -4.84 -2.59
CA MET A 73 -5.29 -5.48 -1.45
C MET A 73 -4.23 -6.50 -1.85
N TYR A 74 -4.14 -6.83 -3.15
CA TYR A 74 -3.12 -7.73 -3.70
C TYR A 74 -3.00 -9.08 -2.96
N PHE A 75 -4.11 -9.66 -2.49
CA PHE A 75 -4.11 -10.86 -1.64
C PHE A 75 -3.31 -12.05 -2.22
N GLY A 76 -3.26 -12.18 -3.54
CA GLY A 76 -2.46 -13.22 -4.23
C GLY A 76 -0.95 -13.13 -4.01
N HIS A 77 -0.44 -11.99 -3.53
CA HIS A 77 0.99 -11.76 -3.27
C HIS A 77 1.38 -11.87 -1.79
N ALA A 78 0.43 -12.16 -0.90
CA ALA A 78 0.67 -12.30 0.54
C ALA A 78 -0.20 -13.43 1.11
N PRO A 79 0.31 -14.68 1.17
CA PRO A 79 -0.45 -15.81 1.71
C PRO A 79 -1.01 -15.52 3.10
N GLY A 80 -2.30 -15.82 3.30
CA GLY A 80 -3.01 -15.59 4.56
C GLY A 80 -3.56 -14.17 4.76
N SER A 81 -3.19 -13.19 3.94
CA SER A 81 -3.66 -11.79 4.07
C SER A 81 -5.18 -11.65 3.97
N ALA A 82 -5.84 -12.38 3.05
CA ALA A 82 -7.30 -12.38 2.92
C ALA A 82 -7.99 -12.92 4.18
N ALA A 83 -7.47 -14.00 4.77
CA ALA A 83 -7.98 -14.54 6.04
C ALA A 83 -7.74 -13.57 7.20
N GLY A 84 -6.60 -12.86 7.20
CA GLY A 84 -6.32 -11.80 8.16
C GLY A 84 -7.36 -10.67 8.11
N LEU A 85 -7.68 -10.17 6.92
CA LEU A 85 -8.73 -9.15 6.75
C LEU A 85 -10.11 -9.67 7.19
N ALA A 86 -10.48 -10.88 6.80
CA ALA A 86 -11.73 -11.50 7.22
C ALA A 86 -11.82 -11.61 8.76
N GLY A 87 -10.73 -12.00 9.43
CA GLY A 87 -10.65 -12.04 10.88
C GLY A 87 -10.79 -10.66 11.54
N ALA A 88 -10.17 -9.62 10.97
CA ALA A 88 -10.31 -8.25 11.45
C ALA A 88 -11.74 -7.73 11.30
N LEU A 89 -12.40 -8.02 10.18
CA LEU A 89 -13.81 -7.71 9.93
C LEU A 89 -14.73 -8.37 10.98
N LEU A 90 -14.58 -9.67 11.21
CA LEU A 90 -15.38 -10.40 12.20
C LEU A 90 -15.21 -9.83 13.62
N LYS A 91 -13.99 -9.47 14.01
CA LYS A 91 -13.73 -8.81 15.30
C LYS A 91 -14.43 -7.46 15.42
N ARG A 92 -14.38 -6.64 14.36
CA ARG A 92 -15.05 -5.33 14.34
C ARG A 92 -16.56 -5.47 14.45
N LEU A 93 -17.15 -6.45 13.78
CA LEU A 93 -18.58 -6.75 13.87
C LEU A 93 -19.00 -7.26 15.25
N ALA A 94 -18.13 -7.95 15.97
CA ALA A 94 -18.42 -8.43 17.33
C ALA A 94 -18.25 -7.35 18.42
N ALA A 95 -17.56 -6.25 18.11
CA ALA A 95 -17.30 -5.14 19.03
C ALA A 95 -18.31 -3.98 18.91
N GLY A 96 -19.19 -4.03 17.91
CA GLY A 96 -20.31 -3.09 17.72
C GLY A 96 -21.64 -3.74 18.13
#